data_AF-A0A084VYW1-F1
#
_entry.id   AF-A0A084VYW1-F1
#
_cell.length_a   1.000
_cell.length_b   1.000
_cell.length_c   1.000
_cell.angle_alpha   90.00
_cell.angle_beta   90.00
_cell.angle_gamma   90.00
#
_symmetry.space_group_name_H-M   'P 1'
#
loop_
_entity.id
_entity.type
_entity.pdbx_description
1 polymer ?
#
loop_
_entity_poly.entity_id
_entity_poly.type
_entity_poly.pdbx_seq_one_letter_code
_entity_poly.pdbx_strand_id
1 'polypeptide(L)'
;MALHLKSFSAILLVTLCVLSVVNVSRQASLSLQLLSRGERSTSNQTLNERKCESNTPCGWALYVPFSRQIEKFMKNTCDCEKHLDCMRTDDDVSISAYVYRCRENSKAES
;
A
#
# COMPACT_ATOMS: atom_id res chain seq x y z
N MET A 1 58.55 3.19 8.23
CA MET A 1 57.26 3.85 8.56
C MET A 1 56.27 3.93 7.40
N ALA A 2 56.69 3.97 6.13
CA ALA A 2 55.76 4.08 4.98
C ALA A 2 54.99 2.78 4.62
N LEU A 3 55.49 1.59 4.97
CA LEU A 3 54.82 0.32 4.67
C LEU A 3 53.57 0.09 5.53
N HIS A 4 53.64 0.42 6.82
CA HIS A 4 52.51 0.30 7.74
C HIS A 4 51.35 1.21 7.32
N LEU A 5 51.63 2.45 6.90
CA LEU A 5 50.62 3.40 6.45
C LEU A 5 49.85 2.93 5.20
N LYS A 6 50.55 2.26 4.26
CA LYS A 6 49.93 1.64 3.08
C LYS A 6 49.06 0.44 3.45
N SER A 7 49.50 -0.37 4.40
CA SER A 7 48.74 -1.52 4.89
C SER A 7 47.45 -1.10 5.61
N PHE A 8 47.49 -0.07 6.47
CA PHE A 8 46.29 0.47 7.11
C PHE A 8 45.30 1.09 6.13
N SER A 9 45.81 1.79 5.10
CA SER A 9 44.97 2.35 4.03
C SER A 9 44.27 1.26 3.22
N ALA A 10 44.98 0.18 2.86
CA ALA A 10 44.40 -0.96 2.17
C ALA A 10 43.32 -1.67 3.01
N ILE A 11 43.55 -1.84 4.31
CA ILE A 11 42.57 -2.43 5.23
C ILE A 11 41.31 -1.56 5.32
N LEU A 12 41.47 -0.23 5.44
CA LEU A 12 40.34 0.71 5.50
C LEU A 12 39.51 0.72 4.20
N LEU A 13 40.17 0.64 3.05
CA LEU A 13 39.47 0.58 1.76
C LEU A 13 38.70 -0.74 1.60
N VAL A 14 39.27 -1.86 2.01
CA VAL A 14 38.59 -3.17 1.96
C VAL A 14 37.38 -3.19 2.90
N THR A 15 37.49 -2.66 4.12
CA THR A 15 36.34 -2.61 5.04
C THR A 15 35.22 -1.70 4.53
N LEU A 16 35.55 -0.54 3.95
CA LEU A 16 34.57 0.34 3.31
C LEU A 16 33.86 -0.33 2.12
N CYS A 17 34.60 -1.07 1.29
CA CYS A 17 34.03 -1.84 0.17
C CYS A 17 33.11 -2.97 0.65
N VAL A 18 33.47 -3.68 1.73
CA VAL A 18 32.59 -4.74 2.27
C VAL A 18 31.33 -4.13 2.88
N LEU A 19 31.43 -3.01 3.61
CA LEU A 19 30.28 -2.33 4.19
C LEU A 19 29.30 -1.81 3.14
N SER A 20 29.79 -1.26 2.02
CA SER A 20 28.93 -0.78 0.93
C SER A 20 28.19 -1.94 0.24
N VAL A 21 28.86 -3.06 -0.02
CA VAL A 21 28.24 -4.27 -0.61
C VAL A 21 27.15 -4.86 0.29
N VAL A 22 27.39 -4.91 1.61
CA VAL A 22 26.40 -5.40 2.59
C VAL A 22 25.18 -4.47 2.68
N ASN A 23 25.39 -3.16 2.65
CA ASN A 23 24.29 -2.19 2.73
C ASN A 23 23.42 -2.17 1.46
N VAL A 24 24.04 -2.31 0.27
CA VAL A 24 23.34 -2.44 -1.01
C VAL A 24 22.48 -3.72 -1.03
N SER A 25 23.00 -4.83 -0.53
CA SER A 25 22.26 -6.10 -0.41
C SER A 25 21.05 -5.99 0.55
N ARG A 26 21.17 -5.19 1.62
CA ARG A 26 20.07 -4.90 2.55
C ARG A 26 18.98 -4.00 1.94
N GLN A 27 19.35 -3.02 1.12
CA GLN A 27 18.36 -2.17 0.43
C GLN A 27 17.56 -2.96 -0.62
N ALA A 28 18.20 -3.89 -1.34
CA ALA A 28 17.51 -4.73 -2.34
C ALA A 28 16.46 -5.67 -1.74
N SER A 29 16.69 -6.17 -0.51
CA SER A 29 15.77 -7.10 0.16
C SER A 29 14.54 -6.42 0.76
N LEU A 30 14.63 -5.15 1.18
CA LEU A 30 13.48 -4.39 1.67
C LEU A 30 12.49 -4.02 0.55
N SER A 31 13.01 -3.65 -0.63
CA SER A 31 12.17 -3.32 -1.79
C SER A 31 11.35 -4.52 -2.30
N LEU A 32 11.89 -5.74 -2.21
CA LEU A 32 11.18 -6.94 -2.65
C LEU A 32 10.00 -7.30 -1.72
N GLN A 33 10.13 -7.04 -0.41
CA GLN A 33 9.05 -7.34 0.55
C GLN A 33 7.86 -6.38 0.41
N LEU A 34 8.08 -5.13 0.02
CA LEU A 34 6.99 -4.17 -0.24
C LEU A 34 6.15 -4.55 -1.47
N LEU A 35 6.79 -5.08 -2.52
CA LEU A 35 6.06 -5.59 -3.70
C LEU A 35 5.30 -6.88 -3.40
N SER A 36 5.89 -7.79 -2.59
CA SER A 36 5.24 -9.06 -2.25
C SER A 36 4.01 -8.92 -1.35
N ARG A 37 3.92 -7.84 -0.54
CA ARG A 37 2.71 -7.55 0.26
C ARG A 37 1.54 -7.00 -0.58
N GLY A 38 1.76 -6.70 -1.86
CA GLY A 38 0.73 -6.24 -2.80
C GLY A 38 0.00 -7.34 -3.59
N GLU A 39 0.46 -8.60 -3.53
CA GLU A 39 -0.11 -9.71 -4.32
C GLU A 39 -0.72 -10.79 -3.42
N ARG A 40 -1.79 -10.43 -2.71
CA ARG A 40 -2.82 -11.42 -2.32
C ARG A 40 -4.06 -11.16 -3.15
N SER A 41 -4.13 -11.76 -4.33
CA SER A 41 -5.38 -12.16 -5.00
C SER A 41 -5.08 -13.04 -6.21
N THR A 42 -4.64 -14.27 -5.95
CA THR A 42 -4.98 -15.37 -6.85
C THR A 42 -6.43 -15.77 -6.55
N SER A 43 -7.34 -15.35 -7.41
CA SER A 43 -8.55 -16.11 -7.66
C SER A 43 -8.96 -15.91 -9.09
N ASN A 44 -8.96 -17.01 -9.85
CA ASN A 44 -9.60 -17.13 -11.14
C ASN A 44 -11.07 -16.73 -11.01
N GLN A 45 -11.38 -15.45 -11.22
CA GLN A 45 -12.75 -15.04 -11.51
C GLN A 45 -12.82 -14.71 -12.99
N THR A 46 -13.40 -15.69 -13.68
CA THR A 46 -14.25 -15.49 -14.86
C THR A 46 -14.87 -14.10 -14.86
N LEU A 47 -14.94 -13.52 -16.06
CA LEU A 47 -15.64 -12.29 -16.42
C LEU A 47 -17.09 -12.27 -15.88
N ASN A 48 -17.22 -12.04 -14.59
CA ASN A 48 -18.44 -11.86 -13.84
C ASN A 48 -18.03 -10.83 -12.80
N GLU A 49 -18.70 -9.69 -12.80
CA GLU A 49 -18.42 -8.50 -11.99
C GLU A 49 -17.87 -8.91 -10.61
N ARG A 50 -16.62 -8.53 -10.31
CA ARG A 50 -15.96 -8.92 -9.06
C ARG A 50 -16.73 -8.25 -7.92
N LYS A 51 -17.66 -8.97 -7.28
CA LYS A 51 -18.43 -8.42 -6.17
C LYS A 51 -17.51 -8.14 -4.98
N CYS A 52 -17.71 -7.01 -4.31
CA CYS A 52 -16.99 -6.72 -3.08
C CYS A 52 -17.47 -7.67 -1.96
N GLU A 53 -16.54 -8.27 -1.22
CA GLU A 53 -16.86 -8.99 0.01
C GLU A 53 -17.37 -8.00 1.10
N SER A 54 -18.18 -8.47 2.06
CA SER A 54 -18.87 -7.63 3.03
C SER A 54 -17.97 -6.65 3.81
N ASN A 55 -16.72 -7.02 4.07
CA ASN A 55 -15.74 -6.15 4.76
C ASN A 55 -14.61 -5.66 3.86
N THR A 56 -14.76 -5.79 2.54
CA THR A 56 -13.84 -5.22 1.56
C THR A 56 -14.30 -3.81 1.21
N PRO A 57 -13.43 -2.78 1.32
CA PRO A 57 -13.76 -1.44 0.87
C PRO A 57 -14.06 -1.43 -0.63
N CYS A 58 -15.16 -0.78 -1.03
CA CYS A 58 -15.49 -0.53 -2.43
C CYS A 58 -14.78 0.72 -2.97
N GLY A 59 -14.34 1.62 -2.07
CA GLY A 59 -13.55 2.79 -2.46
C GLY A 59 -13.02 3.58 -1.27
N TRP A 60 -12.28 4.64 -1.60
CA TRP A 60 -11.63 5.53 -0.66
C TRP A 60 -11.74 6.98 -1.14
N ALA A 61 -11.97 7.92 -0.24
CA ALA A 61 -11.84 9.35 -0.55
C ALA A 61 -10.69 9.95 0.25
N LEU A 62 -9.61 10.29 -0.44
CA LEU A 62 -8.47 10.99 0.16
C LEU A 62 -8.86 12.45 0.42
N TYR A 63 -8.53 12.95 1.61
CA TYR A 63 -8.82 14.31 2.01
C TYR A 63 -7.59 15.01 2.60
N VAL A 64 -7.63 16.34 2.63
CA VAL A 64 -6.61 17.14 3.33
C VAL A 64 -6.78 16.98 4.85
N PRO A 65 -5.73 16.62 5.63
CA PRO A 65 -5.85 16.21 7.04
C PRO A 65 -6.68 17.15 7.93
N PHE A 66 -6.51 18.47 7.76
CA PHE A 66 -7.14 19.49 8.60
C PHE A 66 -8.51 19.95 8.10
N SER A 67 -8.64 20.26 6.80
CA SER A 67 -9.91 20.77 6.24
C SER A 67 -10.89 19.66 5.92
N ARG A 68 -10.44 18.39 5.90
CA ARG A 68 -11.21 17.22 5.44
C ARG A 68 -11.81 17.40 4.04
N GLN A 69 -11.26 18.31 3.26
CA GLN A 69 -11.67 18.56 1.88
C GLN A 69 -11.21 17.38 1.02
N ILE A 70 -12.16 16.75 0.32
CA ILE A 70 -11.87 15.60 -0.54
C ILE A 70 -11.07 16.08 -1.76
N GLU A 71 -9.90 15.49 -1.97
CA GLU A 71 -9.05 15.76 -3.14
C GLU A 71 -9.31 14.74 -4.25
N LYS A 72 -9.48 13.47 -3.88
CA LYS A 72 -9.60 12.38 -4.85
C LYS A 72 -10.42 11.22 -4.30
N PHE A 73 -11.26 10.66 -5.17
CA PHE A 73 -11.90 9.37 -4.94
C PHE A 73 -11.17 8.25 -5.70
N MET A 74 -10.91 7.14 -5.01
CA MET A 74 -10.26 5.95 -5.54
C MET A 74 -11.19 4.75 -5.39
N LYS A 75 -11.72 4.28 -6.51
CA LYS A 75 -12.57 3.09 -6.56
C LYS A 75 -11.69 1.83 -6.57
N ASN A 76 -12.10 0.79 -5.82
CA ASN A 76 -11.47 -0.52 -5.89
C ASN A 76 -11.95 -1.33 -7.11
N THR A 77 -11.30 -2.46 -7.38
CA THR A 77 -11.58 -3.32 -8.55
C THR A 77 -12.84 -4.16 -8.42
N CYS A 78 -13.58 -4.00 -7.32
CA CYS A 78 -14.82 -4.69 -7.03
C CYS A 78 -16.02 -3.74 -7.08
N ASP A 79 -17.20 -4.30 -7.36
CA ASP A 79 -18.45 -3.58 -7.42
C ASP A 79 -19.42 -4.06 -6.33
N CYS A 80 -20.24 -3.15 -5.83
CA CYS A 80 -21.34 -3.49 -4.93
C CYS A 80 -22.47 -4.17 -5.70
N GLU A 81 -23.25 -5.02 -5.02
CA GLU A 81 -24.45 -5.60 -5.62
C GLU A 81 -25.50 -4.54 -5.96
N LYS A 82 -26.44 -4.83 -6.87
CA LYS A 82 -27.44 -3.86 -7.36
C LYS A 82 -28.30 -3.18 -6.29
N HIS A 83 -28.43 -3.78 -5.10
CA HIS A 83 -29.21 -3.26 -3.97
C HIS A 83 -28.34 -2.57 -2.89
N LEU A 84 -27.02 -2.53 -3.11
CA LEU A 84 -26.04 -1.98 -2.19
C LEU A 84 -25.36 -0.77 -2.82
N ASP A 85 -25.24 0.29 -2.05
CA ASP A 85 -24.48 1.47 -2.43
C ASP A 85 -23.11 1.49 -1.75
N CYS A 86 -22.11 1.98 -2.47
CA CYS A 86 -20.78 2.21 -1.94
C CYS A 86 -20.80 3.48 -1.06
N MET A 87 -21.03 3.31 0.24
CA MET A 87 -21.24 4.41 1.18
C MET A 87 -20.08 4.58 2.14
N ARG A 88 -19.83 5.82 2.57
CA ARG A 88 -18.81 6.13 3.59
C ARG A 88 -19.19 5.44 4.90
N THR A 89 -18.26 4.68 5.45
CA THR A 89 -18.45 3.89 6.68
C THR A 89 -17.46 4.22 7.77
N ASP A 90 -16.21 4.49 7.40
CA ASP A 90 -15.13 4.75 8.37
C ASP A 90 -14.28 5.97 7.94
N ASP A 91 -13.48 6.46 8.88
CA ASP A 91 -12.45 7.49 8.67
C ASP A 91 -11.09 6.95 9.13
N ASP A 92 -10.20 6.65 8.17
CA ASP A 92 -8.81 6.29 8.44
C ASP A 92 -7.94 7.55 8.50
N VAL A 93 -7.90 8.13 9.70
CA VAL A 93 -7.18 9.37 9.98
C VAL A 93 -5.67 9.21 9.78
N SER A 94 -5.13 7.99 9.88
CA SER A 94 -3.69 7.73 9.74
C SER A 94 -3.17 8.02 8.33
N ILE A 95 -4.06 7.90 7.33
CA ILE A 95 -3.77 8.17 5.90
C ILE A 95 -4.63 9.31 5.34
N SER A 96 -5.39 10.00 6.19
CA SER A 96 -6.31 11.07 5.79
C SER A 96 -7.30 10.63 4.69
N ALA A 97 -8.00 9.53 4.94
CA ALA A 97 -8.93 8.95 3.97
C ALA A 97 -10.25 8.48 4.58
N TYR A 98 -11.36 8.77 3.91
CA TYR A 98 -12.64 8.12 4.21
C TYR A 98 -12.72 6.76 3.52
N VAL A 99 -13.22 5.75 4.25
CA VAL A 99 -13.40 4.38 3.77
C VAL A 99 -14.85 4.17 3.34
N TYR A 100 -15.05 3.68 2.12
CA TYR A 100 -16.36 3.37 1.57
C TYR A 100 -16.55 1.86 1.47
N ARG A 101 -17.71 1.36 1.92
CA ARG A 101 -18.09 -0.06 1.90
C ARG A 101 -19.52 -0.20 1.37
N CYS A 102 -19.83 -1.38 0.84
CA CYS A 102 -21.17 -1.67 0.36
C CYS A 102 -22.16 -1.76 1.52
N ARG A 103 -23.25 -0.99 1.44
CA ARG A 103 -24.31 -0.92 2.45
C ARG A 103 -25.66 -0.85 1.73
N GLU A 104 -26.70 -1.38 2.36
CA GLU A 104 -28.05 -1.29 1.82
C GLU A 104 -28.48 0.17 1.67
N ASN A 105 -29.05 0.50 0.52
CA ASN A 105 -29.59 1.83 0.29
C ASN A 105 -30.88 1.98 1.12
N SER A 106 -30.82 2.77 2.19
CA SER A 106 -32.00 3.10 3.02
C SER A 106 -33.09 3.90 2.27
N LYS A 107 -32.88 4.22 0.98
CA LYS A 107 -33.88 4.84 0.10
C LYS A 107 -34.64 3.86 -0.81
N ALA A 108 -34.40 2.56 -0.71
CA ALA A 108 -35.10 1.55 -1.51
C ALA A 108 -36.48 1.13 -0.94
N GLU A 109 -36.87 1.67 0.20
CA GLU A 109 -38.19 1.46 0.82
C GLU A 109 -38.88 2.82 1.00
N SER A 110 -39.48 3.32 -0.06
CA SER A 110 -40.40 4.48 -0.06
C SER A 110 -41.43 4.31 -1.16
#